data_AF-A0A420F5Y4-F1
#
_entry.id   AF-A0A420F5Y4-F1
#
_cell.length_a   1.000
_cell.length_b   1.000
_cell.length_c   1.000
_cell.angle_alpha   90.00
_cell.angle_beta   90.00
_cell.angle_gamma   90.00
#
_symmetry.space_group_name_H-M   'P 1'
#
loop_
_entity.id
_entity.type
_entity.pdbx_description
1 polymer ?
#
loop_
_entity_poly.entity_id
_entity_poly.type
_entity_poly.pdbx_seq_one_letter_code
_entity_poly.pdbx_strand_id
1 'polypeptide(L)'
;MALVCTEVTEWIEEEVSKPVEEWEERQEKRCKDYPWYDPRGWVCWFVTVLVKVVRWVVVIVGKWVTRTVCTIVGVVVEAVVDIAAALWDMVVGIVTLDWRRILDGFLRIVIGGVLGIIRLARVALLGDTIDYIIEEINKERLRRYVRGLLEAKYSGDTLSQIKEAIRLDHGAFGLRLHGTAYRTKLDSQTPSTREPGVPNLVILHEQGAINLRALCGFEFPEGYWNRKRYKTLKKETVVGGGGGGEFDNPISADELDTYLSSRGAEGPAFVVLAMRDGVRDSKLSVAREKGRELALMLDFDTEDREVTEAAHIVHTGVPVAQTRFLVDVFGRRDKGVDPDGATADLCHPVAVGVFRYTNTLRGLASNLHESRCGLDGKSASGVTFVDNLPDDIWKYVPIHELGHYFGLCHTDGVDRIMYSPKTNSWWRGWAIPRTLLNLWLQGEPTFTYGEAKATWDYVVAHFAPQCLGARPVVIEARPAAAGTGAADTVA
;
A
#
# COMPACT_ATOMS: atom_id res chain seq x y z
N MET A 1 7.87 11.11 0.94
CA MET A 1 9.32 10.99 0.67
C MET A 1 9.47 10.05 -0.52
N ALA A 2 10.39 10.28 -1.46
CA ALA A 2 10.54 9.35 -2.58
C ALA A 2 10.92 7.94 -2.05
N LEU A 3 10.23 6.89 -2.51
CA LEU A 3 10.45 5.49 -2.09
C LEU A 3 11.94 5.12 -2.14
N VAL A 4 12.63 5.57 -3.18
CA VAL A 4 14.08 5.39 -3.39
C VAL A 4 14.90 5.86 -2.19
N CYS A 5 14.52 6.96 -1.56
CA CYS A 5 15.25 7.50 -0.41
C CYS A 5 15.03 6.69 0.86
N THR A 6 13.83 6.15 1.02
CA THR A 6 13.53 5.20 2.09
C THR A 6 14.29 3.90 1.88
N GLU A 7 14.32 3.37 0.65
CA GLU A 7 15.11 2.19 0.28
C GLU A 7 16.61 2.41 0.46
N VAL A 8 17.14 3.60 0.14
CA VAL A 8 18.56 3.92 0.42
C VAL A 8 18.80 3.99 1.92
N THR A 9 17.87 4.52 2.71
CA THR A 9 17.98 4.54 4.18
C THR A 9 17.99 3.12 4.74
N GLU A 10 17.13 2.25 4.23
CA GLU A 10 17.09 0.82 4.55
C GLU A 10 18.37 0.12 4.11
N TRP A 11 18.88 0.42 2.92
CA TRP A 11 20.16 -0.10 2.44
C TRP A 11 21.33 0.34 3.34
N ILE A 12 21.34 1.58 3.83
CA ILE A 12 22.32 2.03 4.83
C ILE A 12 22.14 1.24 6.14
N GLU A 13 20.90 0.99 6.59
CA GLU A 13 20.63 0.14 7.76
C GLU A 13 21.10 -1.31 7.56
N GLU A 14 20.94 -1.84 6.36
CA GLU A 14 21.18 -3.25 6.05
C GLU A 14 22.65 -3.53 5.75
N GLU A 15 23.24 -2.78 4.82
CA GLU A 15 24.59 -3.04 4.30
C GLU A 15 25.67 -2.29 5.06
N VAL A 16 25.35 -1.18 5.72
CA VAL A 16 26.34 -0.39 6.47
C VAL A 16 26.24 -0.64 7.97
N SER A 17 25.03 -0.62 8.56
CA SER A 17 24.88 -0.80 10.01
C SER A 17 25.16 -2.23 10.46
N LYS A 18 24.62 -3.22 9.74
CA LYS A 18 24.68 -4.63 10.15
C LYS A 18 26.11 -5.19 10.22
N PRO A 19 27.01 -4.99 9.23
CA PRO A 19 28.38 -5.51 9.32
C PRO A 19 29.17 -4.88 10.47
N VAL A 20 28.89 -3.62 10.79
CA VAL A 20 29.51 -2.91 11.90
C VAL A 20 28.98 -3.44 13.25
N GLU A 21 27.68 -3.75 13.35
CA GLU A 21 27.08 -4.44 14.51
C GLU A 21 27.71 -5.82 14.75
N GLU A 22 27.82 -6.64 13.71
CA GLU A 22 28.42 -7.97 13.82
C GLU A 22 29.92 -7.91 14.15
N TRP A 23 30.62 -6.86 13.69
CA TRP A 23 32.00 -6.60 14.08
C TRP A 23 32.10 -6.19 15.55
N GLU A 24 31.22 -5.30 16.00
CA GLU A 24 31.13 -4.83 17.38
C GLU A 24 30.87 -5.98 18.35
N GLU A 25 29.90 -6.84 18.06
CA GLU A 25 29.61 -8.02 18.89
C GLU A 25 30.80 -8.99 18.95
N ARG A 26 31.51 -9.18 17.84
CA ARG A 26 32.73 -10.01 17.80
C ARG A 26 33.87 -9.39 18.60
N GLN A 27 34.04 -8.07 18.55
CA GLN A 27 35.02 -7.37 19.38
C GLN A 27 34.63 -7.41 20.85
N GLU A 28 33.37 -7.18 21.20
CA GLU A 28 32.92 -7.20 22.60
C GLU A 28 33.12 -8.59 23.21
N LYS A 29 32.85 -9.67 22.46
CA LYS A 29 33.17 -11.05 22.89
C LYS A 29 34.67 -11.23 23.12
N ARG A 30 35.53 -10.79 22.20
CA ARG A 30 37.00 -10.86 22.37
C ARG A 30 37.51 -10.01 23.54
N CYS A 31 36.91 -8.83 23.74
CA CYS A 31 37.31 -7.91 24.79
C CYS A 31 36.91 -8.40 26.19
N LYS A 32 35.81 -9.18 26.31
CA LYS A 32 35.37 -9.77 27.59
C LYS A 32 36.35 -10.81 28.17
N ASP A 33 37.24 -11.35 27.35
CA ASP A 33 38.24 -12.34 27.78
C ASP A 33 39.46 -11.70 28.45
N TYR A 34 39.62 -10.38 28.39
CA TYR A 34 40.75 -9.68 29.01
C TYR A 34 40.42 -9.24 30.46
N PRO A 35 41.28 -9.57 31.44
CA PRO A 35 41.12 -9.06 32.80
C PRO A 35 41.21 -7.53 32.87
N TRP A 36 40.50 -6.91 33.81
CA TRP A 36 40.42 -5.45 33.98
C TRP A 36 41.77 -4.76 34.23
N TYR A 37 42.79 -5.51 34.67
CA TYR A 37 44.14 -5.04 34.94
C TYR A 37 45.10 -5.18 33.75
N ASP A 38 44.69 -5.83 32.65
CA ASP A 38 45.51 -5.92 31.44
C ASP A 38 45.38 -4.62 30.62
N PRO A 39 46.48 -3.90 30.33
CA PRO A 39 46.44 -2.70 29.48
C PRO A 39 45.83 -2.95 28.09
N ARG A 40 45.84 -4.20 27.60
CA ARG A 40 45.12 -4.58 26.37
C ARG A 40 43.60 -4.45 26.51
N GLY A 41 43.06 -4.71 27.70
CA GLY A 41 41.64 -4.53 28.00
C GLY A 41 41.19 -3.06 27.91
N TRP A 42 42.03 -2.11 28.35
CA TRP A 42 41.77 -0.68 28.26
C TRP A 42 41.73 -0.19 26.81
N VAL A 43 42.68 -0.64 25.98
CA VAL A 43 42.68 -0.34 24.55
C VAL A 43 41.45 -0.96 23.87
N CYS A 44 41.09 -2.19 24.22
CA CYS A 44 39.88 -2.86 23.73
C CYS A 44 38.61 -2.05 24.05
N TRP A 45 38.47 -1.59 25.29
CA TRP A 45 37.35 -0.74 25.72
C TRP A 45 37.31 0.58 24.94
N PHE A 46 38.44 1.27 24.80
CA PHE A 46 38.52 2.53 24.07
C PHE A 46 38.15 2.36 22.58
N VAL A 47 38.69 1.33 21.92
CA VAL A 47 38.36 1.01 20.53
C VAL A 47 36.88 0.69 20.38
N THR A 48 36.30 -0.05 21.32
CA THR A 48 34.86 -0.39 21.32
C THR A 48 34.00 0.88 21.45
N VAL A 49 34.35 1.78 22.37
CA VAL A 49 33.64 3.07 22.54
C VAL A 49 33.79 3.94 21.30
N LEU A 50 35.01 4.04 20.74
CA LEU A 50 35.27 4.81 19.54
C LEU A 50 34.45 4.29 18.36
N VAL A 51 34.40 2.97 18.15
CA VAL A 51 33.61 2.37 17.06
C VAL A 51 32.12 2.57 17.30
N LYS A 52 31.63 2.46 18.54
CA LYS A 52 30.23 2.81 18.88
C LYS A 52 29.91 4.25 18.52
N VAL A 53 30.79 5.20 18.85
CA VAL A 53 30.62 6.62 18.52
C VAL A 53 30.70 6.84 17.01
N VAL A 54 31.68 6.27 16.31
CA VAL A 54 31.81 6.42 14.85
C VAL A 54 30.61 5.82 14.13
N ARG A 55 30.14 4.63 14.52
CA ARG A 55 28.89 4.04 14.01
C ARG A 55 27.71 4.96 14.27
N TRP A 56 27.56 5.42 15.51
CA TRP A 56 26.48 6.33 15.87
C TRP A 56 26.49 7.59 15.00
N VAL A 57 27.65 8.22 14.82
CA VAL A 57 27.80 9.40 13.96
C VAL A 57 27.52 9.05 12.50
N VAL A 58 28.17 8.03 11.93
CA VAL A 58 28.04 7.69 10.50
C VAL A 58 26.61 7.26 10.17
N VAL A 59 25.97 6.45 11.00
CA VAL A 59 24.61 5.97 10.76
C VAL A 59 23.61 7.10 10.96
N ILE A 60 23.67 7.85 12.06
CA ILE A 60 22.67 8.91 12.32
C ILE A 60 22.87 10.10 11.38
N VAL A 61 24.10 10.60 11.25
CA VAL A 61 24.38 11.73 10.37
C VAL A 61 24.20 11.30 8.91
N GLY A 62 24.64 10.10 8.54
CA GLY A 62 24.45 9.57 7.18
C GLY A 62 22.97 9.46 6.81
N LYS A 63 22.15 8.83 7.64
CA LYS A 63 20.69 8.77 7.43
C LYS A 63 20.05 10.16 7.39
N TRP A 64 20.43 11.04 8.32
CA TRP A 64 19.87 12.40 8.39
C TRP A 64 20.23 13.24 7.16
N VAL A 65 21.50 13.21 6.72
CA VAL A 65 21.95 13.92 5.51
C VAL A 65 21.24 13.35 4.28
N THR A 66 21.24 12.02 4.10
CA THR A 66 20.58 11.38 2.96
C THR A 66 19.10 11.75 2.91
N ARG A 67 18.39 11.66 4.04
CA ARG A 67 16.97 12.06 4.15
C ARG A 67 16.77 13.53 3.78
N THR A 68 17.58 14.42 4.34
CA THR A 68 17.45 15.87 4.09
C THR A 68 17.67 16.20 2.61
N VAL A 69 18.74 15.67 2.02
CA VAL A 69 19.03 15.83 0.59
C VAL A 69 17.90 15.26 -0.26
N CYS A 70 17.43 14.06 0.08
CA CYS A 70 16.32 13.40 -0.59
C CYS A 70 15.01 14.19 -0.53
N THR A 71 14.66 14.76 0.62
CA THR A 71 13.47 15.60 0.77
C THR A 71 13.60 16.85 -0.11
N ILE A 72 14.76 17.52 -0.09
CA ILE A 72 14.99 18.71 -0.90
C ILE A 72 14.88 18.38 -2.39
N VAL A 73 15.58 17.34 -2.86
CA VAL A 73 15.56 16.92 -4.27
C VAL A 73 14.16 16.46 -4.68
N GLY A 74 13.48 15.66 -3.84
CA GLY A 74 12.12 15.20 -4.10
C GLY A 74 11.14 16.36 -4.25
N VAL A 75 11.19 17.34 -3.34
CA VAL A 75 10.34 18.55 -3.42
C VAL A 75 10.62 19.35 -4.70
N VAL A 76 11.88 19.49 -5.09
CA VAL A 76 12.26 20.19 -6.32
C VAL A 76 11.76 19.45 -7.56
N VAL A 77 11.94 18.13 -7.61
CA VAL A 77 11.51 17.30 -8.75
C VAL A 77 9.99 17.27 -8.85
N GLU A 78 9.26 17.05 -7.76
CA GLU A 78 7.80 17.08 -7.72
C GLU A 78 7.29 18.44 -8.22
N ALA A 79 7.85 19.55 -7.72
CA ALA A 79 7.47 20.88 -8.18
C ALA A 79 7.70 21.08 -9.68
N VAL A 80 8.82 20.59 -10.23
CA VAL A 80 9.10 20.67 -11.67
C VAL A 80 8.13 19.81 -12.48
N VAL A 81 7.85 18.58 -12.04
CA VAL A 81 6.91 17.66 -12.71
C VAL A 81 5.50 18.21 -12.67
N ASP A 82 5.04 18.72 -11.53
CA ASP A 82 3.71 19.32 -11.38
C ASP A 82 3.55 20.55 -12.28
N ILE A 83 4.56 21.42 -12.34
CA ILE A 83 4.56 22.57 -13.25
C ILE A 83 4.52 22.10 -14.70
N ALA A 84 5.36 21.13 -15.09
CA ALA A 84 5.40 20.62 -16.45
C ALA A 84 4.08 19.94 -16.86
N ALA A 85 3.54 19.08 -16.01
CA ALA A 85 2.26 18.40 -16.23
C ALA A 85 1.10 19.39 -16.29
N ALA A 86 1.09 20.40 -15.43
CA ALA A 86 0.06 21.43 -15.44
C ALA A 86 0.13 22.34 -16.68
N LEU A 87 1.33 22.74 -17.09
CA LEU A 87 1.53 23.47 -18.34
C LEU A 87 1.07 22.64 -19.54
N TRP A 88 1.39 21.34 -19.54
CA TRP A 88 0.93 20.42 -20.58
C TRP A 88 -0.59 20.27 -20.61
N ASP A 89 -1.24 20.03 -19.47
CA ASP A 89 -2.69 19.92 -19.36
C ASP A 89 -3.38 21.20 -19.85
N MET A 90 -2.80 22.37 -19.56
CA MET A 90 -3.30 23.66 -20.04
C MET A 90 -3.15 23.81 -21.56
N VAL A 91 -2.01 23.44 -22.15
CA VAL A 91 -1.82 23.46 -23.61
C VAL A 91 -2.79 22.52 -24.30
N VAL A 92 -2.91 21.28 -23.83
CA VAL A 92 -3.85 20.30 -24.39
C VAL A 92 -5.29 20.78 -24.20
N GLY A 93 -5.63 21.36 -23.05
CA GLY A 93 -6.95 21.93 -22.78
C GLY A 93 -7.31 23.05 -23.76
N ILE A 94 -6.38 23.96 -24.07
CA ILE A 94 -6.57 25.01 -25.07
C ILE A 94 -6.79 24.41 -26.46
N VAL A 95 -5.97 23.43 -26.86
CA VAL A 95 -6.07 22.78 -28.18
C VAL A 95 -7.36 21.97 -28.33
N THR A 96 -7.82 21.34 -27.26
CA THR A 96 -9.05 20.52 -27.24
C THR A 96 -10.30 21.33 -26.89
N LEU A 97 -10.18 22.65 -26.66
CA LEU A 97 -11.23 23.52 -26.12
C LEU A 97 -11.88 22.98 -24.84
N ASP A 98 -11.16 22.13 -24.10
CA ASP A 98 -11.61 21.57 -22.84
C ASP A 98 -11.21 22.51 -21.70
N TRP A 99 -12.11 23.47 -21.41
CA TRP A 99 -11.97 24.44 -20.31
C TRP A 99 -11.68 23.77 -18.96
N ARG A 100 -12.05 22.48 -18.79
CA ARG A 100 -11.85 21.74 -17.54
C ARG A 100 -10.38 21.35 -17.35
N ARG A 101 -9.69 20.96 -18.42
CA ARG A 101 -8.24 20.68 -18.39
C ARG A 101 -7.41 21.92 -18.06
N ILE A 102 -7.84 23.08 -18.54
CA ILE A 102 -7.21 24.36 -18.23
C ILE A 102 -7.32 24.68 -16.73
N LEU A 103 -8.50 24.47 -16.14
CA LEU A 103 -8.71 24.68 -14.70
C LEU A 103 -7.93 23.67 -13.84
N ASP A 104 -7.87 22.39 -14.24
CA ASP A 104 -7.04 21.35 -13.60
C ASP A 104 -5.56 21.78 -13.57
N GLY A 105 -5.01 22.23 -14.71
CA GLY A 105 -3.64 22.72 -14.79
C GLY A 105 -3.39 23.93 -13.87
N PHE A 106 -4.29 24.91 -13.88
CA PHE A 106 -4.15 26.09 -13.02
C PHE A 106 -4.18 25.74 -11.52
N LEU A 107 -5.12 24.89 -11.09
CA LEU A 107 -5.20 24.45 -9.69
C LEU A 107 -3.95 23.68 -9.26
N ARG A 108 -3.40 22.82 -10.11
CA ARG A 108 -2.14 22.11 -9.85
C ARG A 108 -0.97 23.08 -9.64
N ILE A 109 -0.85 24.13 -10.45
CA ILE A 109 0.22 25.14 -10.30
C ILE A 109 0.08 25.90 -8.98
N VAL A 110 -1.13 26.36 -8.65
CA VAL A 110 -1.37 27.12 -7.42
C VAL A 110 -1.15 26.24 -6.18
N ILE A 111 -1.71 25.03 -6.17
CA ILE A 111 -1.59 24.09 -5.05
C ILE A 111 -0.13 23.62 -4.93
N GLY A 112 0.46 23.10 -6.01
CA GLY A 112 1.83 22.59 -6.04
C GLY A 112 2.87 23.65 -5.70
N GLY A 113 2.75 24.86 -6.26
CA GLY A 113 3.67 25.96 -5.97
C GLY A 113 3.65 26.40 -4.51
N VAL A 114 2.46 26.49 -3.91
CA VAL A 114 2.32 26.82 -2.48
C VAL A 114 2.84 25.67 -1.60
N LEU A 115 2.55 24.41 -1.95
CA LEU A 115 3.04 23.23 -1.23
C LEU A 115 4.58 23.15 -1.25
N GLY A 116 5.21 23.43 -2.39
CA GLY A 116 6.65 23.45 -2.53
C GLY A 116 7.32 24.48 -1.60
N ILE A 117 6.78 25.70 -1.52
CA ILE A 117 7.31 26.76 -0.65
C ILE A 117 7.26 26.36 0.83
N ILE A 118 6.19 25.72 1.28
CA ILE A 118 6.03 25.36 2.70
C ILE A 118 6.90 24.19 3.08
N ARG A 119 7.00 23.18 2.21
CA ARG A 119 7.93 22.07 2.43
C ARG A 119 9.37 22.60 2.53
N LEU A 120 9.77 23.53 1.66
CA LEU A 120 11.06 24.21 1.77
C LEU A 120 11.22 25.00 3.06
N ALA A 121 10.18 25.71 3.52
CA ALA A 121 10.20 26.43 4.78
C ALA A 121 10.36 25.50 6.00
N ARG A 122 9.70 24.33 6.02
CA ARG A 122 9.84 23.32 7.10
C ARG A 122 11.26 22.77 7.16
N VAL A 123 11.83 22.44 6.00
CA VAL A 123 13.23 22.01 5.88
C VAL A 123 14.17 23.09 6.42
N ALA A 124 13.97 24.34 6.01
CA ALA A 124 14.81 25.47 6.43
C ALA A 124 14.71 25.75 7.94
N LEU A 125 13.55 25.52 8.56
CA LEU A 125 13.31 25.69 10.00
C LEU A 125 13.67 24.45 10.84
N LEU A 126 14.38 23.46 10.26
CA LEU A 126 14.79 22.22 10.93
C LEU A 126 13.63 21.38 11.48
N GLY A 127 12.40 21.57 10.99
CA GLY A 127 11.24 20.77 11.41
C GLY A 127 11.46 19.29 11.13
N ASP A 128 12.02 18.96 9.97
CA ASP A 128 12.34 17.59 9.54
C ASP A 128 13.32 16.88 10.48
N THR A 129 14.23 17.62 11.12
CA THR A 129 15.18 17.05 12.09
C THR A 129 14.45 16.60 13.35
N ILE A 130 13.51 17.42 13.84
CA ILE A 130 12.71 17.07 15.02
C ILE A 130 11.84 15.86 14.72
N ASP A 131 11.18 15.85 13.55
CA ASP A 131 10.35 14.73 13.12
C ASP A 131 11.16 13.43 13.01
N TYR A 132 12.36 13.49 12.42
CA TYR A 132 13.27 12.35 12.34
C TYR A 132 13.63 11.79 13.73
N ILE A 133 13.95 12.67 14.69
CA ILE A 133 14.29 12.24 16.06
C ILE A 133 13.08 11.56 16.71
N ILE A 134 11.89 12.13 16.56
CA ILE A 134 10.65 11.55 17.11
C ILE A 134 10.36 10.19 16.47
N GLU A 135 10.54 10.07 15.17
CA GLU A 135 10.33 8.85 14.39
C GLU A 135 11.29 7.74 14.86
N GLU A 136 12.58 8.02 14.99
CA GLU A 136 13.58 7.03 15.44
C GLU A 136 13.31 6.61 16.90
N ILE A 137 12.92 7.54 17.78
CA ILE A 137 12.51 7.22 19.16
C ILE A 137 11.27 6.31 19.16
N ASN A 138 10.28 6.59 18.32
CA ASN A 138 9.07 5.78 18.22
C ASN A 138 9.36 4.39 17.63
N LYS A 139 10.25 4.29 16.63
CA LYS A 139 10.72 3.02 16.06
C LYS A 139 11.37 2.14 17.13
N GLU A 140 12.26 2.71 17.94
CA GLU A 140 12.91 1.97 19.05
C GLU A 140 11.95 1.60 20.19
N ARG A 141 10.96 2.45 20.47
CA ARG A 141 9.87 2.11 21.41
C ARG A 141 9.03 0.95 20.87
N LEU A 142 8.70 0.97 19.58
CA LEU A 142 7.91 -0.07 18.93
C LEU A 142 8.67 -1.40 18.89
N ARG A 143 9.94 -1.37 18.52
CA ARG A 143 10.84 -2.54 18.53
C ARG A 143 10.84 -3.23 19.91
N ARG A 144 10.99 -2.45 20.99
CA ARG A 144 10.93 -2.99 22.36
C ARG A 144 9.55 -3.55 22.72
N TYR A 145 8.48 -2.89 22.30
CA TYR A 145 7.13 -3.37 22.53
C TYR A 145 6.85 -4.71 21.83
N VAL A 146 7.18 -4.78 20.54
CA VAL A 146 7.02 -5.99 19.72
C VAL A 146 7.87 -7.14 20.26
N ARG A 147 9.08 -6.86 20.74
CA ARG A 147 9.89 -7.85 21.45
C ARG A 147 9.14 -8.48 22.63
N GLY A 148 8.56 -7.65 23.49
CA GLY A 148 7.79 -8.12 24.64
C GLY A 148 6.57 -8.97 24.23
N LEU A 149 5.85 -8.57 23.18
CA LEU A 149 4.72 -9.35 22.64
C LEU A 149 5.17 -10.72 22.12
N LEU A 150 6.25 -10.76 21.35
CA LEU A 150 6.76 -11.99 20.76
C LEU A 150 7.32 -12.94 21.82
N GLU A 151 8.09 -12.42 22.79
CA GLU A 151 8.63 -13.21 23.91
C GLU A 151 7.54 -13.75 24.83
N ALA A 152 6.39 -13.07 24.93
CA ALA A 152 5.24 -13.57 25.67
C ALA A 152 4.47 -14.69 24.94
N LYS A 153 4.42 -14.65 23.61
CA LYS A 153 3.63 -15.60 22.79
C LYS A 153 4.44 -16.80 22.29
N TYR A 154 5.71 -16.60 21.95
CA TYR A 154 6.56 -17.59 21.28
C TYR A 154 7.81 -17.89 22.11
N SER A 155 8.38 -19.08 21.92
CA SER A 155 9.61 -19.51 22.59
C SER A 155 10.49 -20.35 21.67
N GLY A 156 11.75 -20.56 22.05
CA GLY A 156 12.68 -21.43 21.33
C GLY A 156 12.96 -20.98 19.89
N ASP A 157 13.12 -21.93 18.98
CA ASP A 157 13.53 -21.67 17.59
C ASP A 157 12.51 -20.81 16.82
N THR A 158 11.22 -20.98 17.08
CA THR A 158 10.16 -20.18 16.45
C THR A 158 10.34 -18.69 16.78
N LEU A 159 10.60 -18.34 18.04
CA LEU A 159 10.83 -16.96 18.44
C LEU A 159 12.08 -16.40 17.75
N SER A 160 13.19 -17.14 17.74
CA SER A 160 14.43 -16.72 17.10
C SER A 160 14.27 -16.50 15.60
N GLN A 161 13.55 -17.39 14.90
CA GLN A 161 13.26 -17.27 13.47
C GLN A 161 12.40 -16.03 13.18
N ILE A 162 11.36 -15.79 13.98
CA ILE A 162 10.52 -14.60 13.83
C ILE A 162 11.34 -13.33 14.05
N LYS A 163 12.14 -13.27 15.12
CA LYS A 163 13.00 -12.13 15.43
C LYS A 163 13.96 -11.82 14.28
N GLU A 164 14.59 -12.83 13.69
CA GLU A 164 15.46 -12.66 12.53
C GLU A 164 14.67 -12.17 11.30
N ALA A 165 13.54 -12.80 10.99
CA ALA A 165 12.77 -12.50 9.78
C ALA A 165 12.21 -11.07 9.76
N ILE A 166 11.74 -10.57 10.91
CA ILE A 166 11.29 -9.17 11.05
C ILE A 166 12.44 -8.20 11.36
N ARG A 167 13.65 -8.74 11.55
CA ARG A 167 14.86 -8.02 11.95
C ARG A 167 14.64 -7.15 13.18
N LEU A 168 14.23 -7.82 14.26
CA LEU A 168 13.91 -7.18 15.53
C LEU A 168 15.16 -6.63 16.24
N ASP A 169 16.30 -7.28 16.03
CA ASP A 169 17.56 -6.97 16.71
C ASP A 169 18.51 -6.07 15.89
N HIS A 170 18.39 -6.09 14.56
CA HIS A 170 19.29 -5.41 13.62
C HIS A 170 18.55 -4.84 12.40
N GLY A 171 19.20 -3.97 11.63
CA GLY A 171 18.70 -3.48 10.34
C GLY A 171 17.30 -2.85 10.35
N ALA A 172 16.64 -2.87 9.19
CA ALA A 172 15.29 -2.34 8.99
C ALA A 172 14.23 -3.22 9.65
N PHE A 173 13.81 -2.82 10.85
CA PHE A 173 12.78 -3.49 11.63
C PHE A 173 11.39 -3.39 10.97
N GLY A 174 10.74 -4.53 10.76
CA GLY A 174 9.35 -4.61 10.34
C GLY A 174 8.95 -5.96 9.77
N LEU A 175 7.64 -6.22 9.73
CA LEU A 175 7.07 -7.41 9.13
C LEU A 175 7.08 -7.28 7.60
N ARG A 176 7.78 -8.18 6.92
CA ARG A 176 7.87 -8.22 5.45
C ARG A 176 6.68 -8.97 4.89
N LEU A 177 5.82 -8.26 4.16
CA LEU A 177 4.64 -8.83 3.54
C LEU A 177 4.71 -8.58 2.05
N HIS A 178 4.72 -9.67 1.29
CA HIS A 178 4.50 -9.63 -0.14
C HIS A 178 3.01 -9.76 -0.38
N GLY A 179 2.44 -8.86 -1.17
CA GLY A 179 1.04 -8.83 -1.51
C GLY A 179 0.81 -8.74 -3.01
N THR A 180 -0.46 -8.72 -3.41
CA THR A 180 -0.83 -8.46 -4.80
C THR A 180 -1.81 -7.29 -4.86
N ALA A 181 -1.45 -6.30 -5.66
CA ALA A 181 -2.28 -5.18 -6.01
C ALA A 181 -2.96 -5.43 -7.36
N TYR A 182 -4.24 -5.78 -7.33
CA TYR A 182 -5.03 -5.94 -8.53
C TYR A 182 -5.61 -4.61 -9.00
N ARG A 183 -5.75 -4.45 -10.30
CA ARG A 183 -6.60 -3.43 -10.91
C ARG A 183 -7.67 -4.12 -11.74
N THR A 184 -8.93 -3.82 -11.48
CA THR A 184 -10.01 -4.39 -12.27
C THR A 184 -10.04 -3.78 -13.67
N LYS A 185 -10.27 -4.62 -14.67
CA LYS A 185 -10.47 -4.22 -16.07
C LYS A 185 -11.79 -4.72 -16.61
N LEU A 186 -12.34 -4.00 -17.58
CA LEU A 186 -13.49 -4.37 -18.37
C LEU A 186 -13.04 -4.56 -19.81
N ASP A 187 -13.58 -5.57 -20.47
CA ASP A 187 -13.27 -5.86 -21.86
C ASP A 187 -14.55 -5.73 -22.72
N SER A 188 -14.48 -4.87 -23.74
CA SER A 188 -15.58 -4.63 -24.68
C SER A 188 -15.92 -5.84 -25.56
N GLN A 189 -15.09 -6.87 -25.60
CA GLN A 189 -15.35 -8.05 -26.45
C GLN A 189 -15.86 -9.25 -25.66
N THR A 190 -15.91 -9.15 -24.33
CA THR A 190 -16.34 -10.27 -23.50
C THR A 190 -17.81 -10.57 -23.78
N PRO A 191 -18.17 -11.79 -24.24
CA PRO A 191 -19.52 -12.11 -24.63
C PRO A 191 -20.46 -12.13 -23.43
N SER A 192 -21.72 -11.71 -23.62
CA SER A 192 -22.73 -11.87 -22.59
C SER A 192 -23.09 -13.34 -22.40
N THR A 193 -23.29 -13.75 -21.15
CA THR A 193 -23.83 -15.08 -20.83
C THR A 193 -25.29 -15.23 -21.26
N ARG A 194 -26.04 -14.12 -21.39
CA ARG A 194 -27.46 -14.10 -21.81
C ARG A 194 -27.63 -14.05 -23.32
N GLU A 195 -26.83 -13.23 -23.99
CA GLU A 195 -26.83 -13.04 -25.44
C GLU A 195 -25.40 -13.16 -25.97
N PRO A 196 -24.89 -14.37 -26.27
CA PRO A 196 -23.48 -14.57 -26.63
C PRO A 196 -22.99 -13.79 -27.87
N GLY A 197 -23.92 -13.35 -28.74
CA GLY A 197 -23.61 -12.50 -29.89
C GLY A 197 -23.50 -11.01 -29.58
N VAL A 198 -23.75 -10.59 -28.33
CA VAL A 198 -23.67 -9.20 -27.88
C VAL A 198 -22.67 -9.10 -26.74
N PRO A 199 -21.76 -8.10 -26.75
CA PRO A 199 -20.85 -7.91 -25.63
C PRO A 199 -21.56 -7.66 -24.30
N ASN A 200 -21.01 -8.25 -23.25
CA ASN A 200 -21.55 -8.18 -21.91
C ASN A 200 -21.71 -6.74 -21.39
N LEU A 201 -20.74 -5.86 -21.70
CA LEU A 201 -20.82 -4.45 -21.28
C LEU A 201 -22.00 -3.70 -21.90
N VAL A 202 -22.40 -4.04 -23.13
CA VAL A 202 -23.58 -3.46 -23.79
C VAL A 202 -24.83 -3.91 -23.04
N ILE A 203 -24.98 -5.22 -22.79
CA ILE A 203 -26.12 -5.78 -22.07
C ILE A 203 -26.27 -5.18 -20.67
N LEU A 204 -25.17 -5.03 -19.94
CA LEU A 204 -25.20 -4.41 -18.61
C LEU A 204 -25.56 -2.92 -18.67
N HIS A 205 -25.14 -2.21 -19.74
CA HIS A 205 -25.49 -0.80 -19.96
C HIS A 205 -26.97 -0.62 -20.30
N GLU A 206 -27.49 -1.41 -21.24
CA GLU A 206 -28.91 -1.39 -21.64
C GLU A 206 -29.85 -1.68 -20.46
N GLN A 207 -29.43 -2.56 -19.54
CA GLN A 207 -30.18 -2.88 -18.32
C GLN A 207 -30.10 -1.81 -17.23
N GLY A 208 -29.29 -0.77 -17.42
CA GLY A 208 -29.01 0.25 -16.40
C GLY A 208 -28.22 -0.28 -15.20
N ALA A 209 -27.66 -1.50 -15.28
CA ALA A 209 -26.84 -2.08 -14.23
C ALA A 209 -25.48 -1.36 -14.11
N ILE A 210 -24.96 -0.87 -15.25
CA ILE A 210 -23.79 0.01 -15.32
C ILE A 210 -24.07 1.20 -16.23
N ASN A 211 -23.35 2.29 -16.02
CA ASN A 211 -23.28 3.39 -16.99
C ASN A 211 -21.90 3.36 -17.65
N LEU A 212 -21.82 2.82 -18.87
CA LEU A 212 -20.55 2.65 -19.58
C LEU A 212 -19.94 4.01 -19.97
N ARG A 213 -20.76 5.03 -20.29
CA ARG A 213 -20.28 6.40 -20.54
C ARG A 213 -19.58 6.97 -19.31
N ALA A 214 -20.13 6.75 -18.12
CA ALA A 214 -19.50 7.16 -16.87
C ALA A 214 -18.21 6.36 -16.58
N LEU A 215 -18.23 5.04 -16.82
CA LEU A 215 -17.05 4.17 -16.63
C LEU A 215 -15.92 4.45 -17.64
N CYS A 216 -16.23 5.01 -18.81
CA CYS A 216 -15.23 5.50 -19.76
C CYS A 216 -14.83 6.97 -19.49
N GLY A 217 -15.42 7.62 -18.49
CA GLY A 217 -15.08 9.01 -18.13
C GLY A 217 -15.66 10.07 -19.08
N PHE A 218 -16.74 9.77 -19.79
CA PHE A 218 -17.49 10.75 -20.59
C PHE A 218 -18.62 11.41 -19.78
N GLU A 219 -19.09 10.75 -18.72
CA GLU A 219 -20.10 11.28 -17.81
C GLU A 219 -19.62 11.31 -16.36
N PHE A 220 -20.00 12.36 -15.62
CA PHE A 220 -19.58 12.58 -14.24
C PHE A 220 -20.77 12.95 -13.33
N PRO A 221 -21.66 11.99 -13.05
CA PRO A 221 -22.85 12.26 -12.24
C PRO A 221 -22.53 12.67 -10.79
N GLU A 222 -21.35 12.33 -10.28
CA GLU A 222 -20.94 12.60 -8.89
C GLU A 222 -20.26 13.97 -8.68
N GLY A 223 -20.17 14.78 -9.72
CA GLY A 223 -19.49 16.09 -9.69
C GLY A 223 -17.97 16.00 -9.84
N TYR A 224 -17.34 17.17 -10.01
CA TYR A 224 -15.92 17.30 -10.40
C TYR A 224 -14.94 16.66 -9.39
N TRP A 225 -15.15 16.87 -8.09
CA TRP A 225 -14.28 16.33 -7.03
C TRP A 225 -14.39 14.82 -6.84
N ASN A 226 -15.36 14.16 -7.48
CA ASN A 226 -15.50 12.71 -7.46
C ASN A 226 -15.16 12.08 -8.81
N ARG A 227 -14.55 12.87 -9.70
CA ARG A 227 -14.09 12.44 -11.01
C ARG A 227 -13.08 11.30 -10.85
N LYS A 228 -13.34 10.25 -11.63
CA LYS A 228 -12.53 9.03 -11.73
C LYS A 228 -11.60 9.17 -12.92
N ARG A 229 -10.33 8.78 -12.79
CA ARG A 229 -9.39 8.76 -13.92
C ARG A 229 -9.33 7.37 -14.52
N TYR A 230 -10.47 6.92 -15.04
CA TYR A 230 -10.51 5.67 -15.81
C TYR A 230 -9.62 5.78 -17.04
N LYS A 231 -9.02 4.65 -17.45
CA LYS A 231 -8.15 4.56 -18.62
C LYS A 231 -8.81 3.65 -19.64
N THR A 232 -9.18 4.19 -20.79
CA THR A 232 -9.70 3.43 -21.93
C THR A 232 -8.59 3.15 -22.92
N LEU A 233 -8.51 1.93 -23.43
CA LEU A 233 -7.47 1.47 -24.34
C LEU A 233 -8.09 0.81 -25.55
N LYS A 234 -7.90 1.33 -26.77
CA LYS A 234 -8.23 0.57 -27.98
C LYS A 234 -7.34 -0.66 -28.10
N LYS A 235 -7.92 -1.78 -28.50
CA LYS A 235 -7.22 -3.06 -28.69
C LYS A 235 -6.53 -3.18 -30.04
N GLU A 236 -6.93 -2.40 -31.03
CA GLU A 236 -6.31 -2.43 -32.36
C GLU A 236 -4.95 -1.74 -32.36
N THR A 237 -3.98 -2.39 -33.02
CA THR A 237 -2.56 -2.00 -33.09
C THR A 237 -2.40 -0.61 -33.70
N VAL A 238 -1.88 0.36 -32.95
CA VAL A 238 -1.29 1.57 -33.54
C VAL A 238 0.08 1.18 -34.09
N VAL A 239 0.14 0.99 -35.40
CA VAL A 239 1.40 0.90 -36.14
C VAL A 239 2.04 2.29 -36.14
N GLY A 240 3.08 2.47 -35.33
CA GLY A 240 4.02 3.60 -35.44
C GLY A 240 3.86 4.68 -34.37
N GLY A 241 4.86 4.76 -33.49
CA GLY A 241 5.04 5.89 -32.57
C GLY A 241 5.48 5.43 -31.19
N GLY A 242 6.78 5.24 -31.01
CA GLY A 242 7.38 4.90 -29.72
C GLY A 242 7.02 5.92 -28.63
N GLY A 243 6.58 5.41 -27.49
CA GLY A 243 6.25 6.20 -26.33
C GLY A 243 5.35 5.42 -25.38
N GLY A 244 5.89 4.36 -24.76
CA GLY A 244 5.22 3.69 -23.64
C GLY A 244 5.11 4.66 -22.46
N GLY A 245 4.00 5.38 -22.40
CA GLY A 245 3.68 6.36 -21.36
C GLY A 245 2.18 6.42 -21.08
N GLU A 246 1.77 7.30 -20.17
CA GLU A 246 0.41 7.47 -19.62
C GLU A 246 -0.70 7.78 -20.66
N PHE A 247 -0.36 7.94 -21.94
CA PHE A 247 -1.26 8.26 -23.05
C PHE A 247 -1.37 7.09 -24.03
N ASP A 248 -2.26 6.16 -23.69
CA ASP A 248 -2.60 5.07 -24.58
C ASP A 248 -3.90 5.40 -25.33
N ASN A 249 -3.86 5.22 -26.65
CA ASN A 249 -4.93 5.33 -27.64
C ASN A 249 -6.37 5.24 -27.07
N PRO A 250 -6.95 6.36 -26.56
CA PRO A 250 -8.24 6.31 -25.90
C PRO A 250 -9.36 6.29 -26.94
N ILE A 251 -10.50 5.70 -26.58
CA ILE A 251 -11.71 5.84 -27.40
C ILE A 251 -12.26 7.26 -27.30
N SER A 252 -12.92 7.73 -28.35
CA SER A 252 -13.71 8.96 -28.33
C SER A 252 -15.14 8.68 -27.81
N ALA A 253 -15.87 9.74 -27.47
CA ALA A 253 -17.29 9.62 -27.11
C ALA A 253 -18.12 9.09 -28.29
N ASP A 254 -17.87 9.58 -29.50
CA ASP A 254 -18.58 9.14 -30.71
C ASP A 254 -18.30 7.66 -31.04
N GLU A 255 -17.06 7.19 -30.81
CA GLU A 255 -16.71 5.78 -30.96
C GLU A 255 -17.42 4.89 -29.93
N LEU A 256 -17.53 5.35 -28.68
CA LEU A 256 -18.32 4.65 -27.66
C LEU A 256 -19.81 4.62 -28.04
N ASP A 257 -20.33 5.69 -28.62
CA ASP A 257 -21.74 5.81 -29.01
C ASP A 257 -22.06 4.92 -30.20
N THR A 258 -21.13 4.82 -31.15
CA THR A 258 -21.18 3.87 -32.26
C THR A 258 -21.17 2.43 -31.73
N TYR A 259 -20.27 2.13 -30.78
CA TYR A 259 -20.22 0.83 -30.12
C TYR A 259 -21.51 0.48 -29.37
N LEU A 260 -22.10 1.43 -28.62
CA LEU A 260 -23.34 1.20 -27.90
C LEU A 260 -24.55 1.05 -28.83
N SER A 261 -24.67 1.92 -29.83
CA SER A 261 -25.82 1.93 -30.76
C SER A 261 -25.84 0.74 -31.71
N SER A 262 -24.67 0.23 -32.11
CA SER A 262 -24.53 -1.00 -32.90
C SER A 262 -24.57 -2.28 -32.06
N ARG A 263 -24.83 -2.17 -30.75
CA ARG A 263 -24.75 -3.26 -29.77
C ARG A 263 -23.42 -4.03 -29.83
N GLY A 264 -22.32 -3.30 -30.04
CA GLY A 264 -20.97 -3.82 -30.10
C GLY A 264 -20.53 -4.39 -31.44
N ALA A 265 -21.35 -4.28 -32.48
CA ALA A 265 -21.01 -4.75 -33.84
C ALA A 265 -20.08 -3.78 -34.60
N GLU A 266 -20.14 -2.49 -34.29
CA GLU A 266 -19.33 -1.43 -34.90
C GLU A 266 -18.54 -0.66 -33.84
N GLY A 267 -17.55 0.12 -34.28
CA GLY A 267 -16.63 0.85 -33.40
C GLY A 267 -15.41 0.02 -32.97
N PRO A 268 -14.40 0.66 -32.35
CA PRO A 268 -13.17 -0.03 -31.97
C PRO A 268 -13.41 -0.94 -30.76
N ALA A 269 -12.74 -2.09 -30.74
CA ALA A 269 -12.63 -2.87 -29.51
C ALA A 269 -11.72 -2.14 -28.50
N PHE A 270 -12.11 -2.12 -27.24
CA PHE A 270 -11.39 -1.46 -26.15
C PHE A 270 -11.40 -2.23 -24.81
N VAL A 271 -10.50 -1.81 -23.93
CA VAL A 271 -10.44 -2.18 -22.50
C VAL A 271 -10.66 -0.93 -21.67
N VAL A 272 -11.36 -1.05 -20.55
CA VAL A 272 -11.46 0.02 -19.54
C VAL A 272 -10.75 -0.45 -18.28
N LEU A 273 -9.87 0.38 -17.72
CA LEU A 273 -9.16 0.12 -16.47
C LEU A 273 -9.70 1.04 -15.38
N ALA A 274 -9.86 0.50 -14.17
CA ALA A 274 -10.40 1.24 -13.03
C ALA A 274 -9.55 2.46 -12.61
N MET A 275 -8.28 2.50 -13.02
CA MET A 275 -7.37 3.64 -12.83
C MET A 275 -6.16 3.56 -13.78
N ARG A 276 -5.45 4.67 -13.95
CA ARG A 276 -4.19 4.74 -14.69
C ARG A 276 -3.04 4.05 -13.96
N ASP A 277 -2.00 3.65 -14.69
CA ASP A 277 -0.81 2.99 -14.12
C ASP A 277 -0.10 3.88 -13.11
N GLY A 278 0.28 5.11 -13.50
CA GLY A 278 0.94 6.04 -12.60
C GLY A 278 0.14 6.38 -11.33
N VAL A 279 -1.20 6.34 -11.42
CA VAL A 279 -2.08 6.54 -10.26
C VAL A 279 -2.07 5.33 -9.33
N ARG A 280 -2.14 4.11 -9.88
CA ARG A 280 -1.99 2.88 -9.11
C ARG A 280 -0.62 2.85 -8.43
N ASP A 281 0.44 3.15 -9.17
CA ASP A 281 1.81 3.07 -8.67
C ASP A 281 2.08 4.13 -7.59
N SER A 282 1.58 5.36 -7.77
CA SER A 282 1.58 6.42 -6.74
C SER A 282 0.91 5.93 -5.44
N LYS A 283 -0.31 5.40 -5.56
CA LYS A 283 -1.09 4.88 -4.42
C LYS A 283 -0.40 3.74 -3.70
N LEU A 284 0.17 2.78 -4.43
CA LEU A 284 0.91 1.66 -3.84
C LEU A 284 2.23 2.13 -3.23
N SER A 285 2.94 3.06 -3.86
CA SER A 285 4.15 3.67 -3.30
C SER A 285 3.87 4.34 -1.96
N VAL A 286 2.78 5.12 -1.86
CA VAL A 286 2.34 5.73 -0.60
C VAL A 286 2.01 4.67 0.43
N ALA A 287 1.37 3.57 0.04
CA ALA A 287 1.10 2.47 0.97
C ALA A 287 2.37 1.78 1.47
N ARG A 288 3.38 1.57 0.60
CA ARG A 288 4.69 1.06 1.01
C ARG A 288 5.41 2.02 1.95
N GLU A 289 5.40 3.31 1.66
CA GLU A 289 6.03 4.33 2.50
C GLU A 289 5.36 4.39 3.87
N LYS A 290 4.04 4.58 3.90
CA LYS A 290 3.28 4.76 5.14
C LYS A 290 3.10 3.47 5.94
N GLY A 291 3.17 2.31 5.30
CA GLY A 291 3.22 1.02 5.98
C GLY A 291 4.42 0.90 6.92
N ARG A 292 5.57 1.52 6.59
CA ARG A 292 6.78 1.49 7.43
C ARG A 292 6.60 2.19 8.77
N GLU A 293 5.71 3.19 8.85
CA GLU A 293 5.36 3.84 10.12
C GLU A 293 4.67 2.85 11.10
N LEU A 294 4.04 1.80 10.58
CA LEU A 294 3.48 0.67 11.34
C LEU A 294 4.48 -0.49 11.51
N ALA A 295 5.72 -0.34 11.03
CA ALA A 295 6.70 -1.40 10.82
C ALA A 295 6.14 -2.56 9.97
N LEU A 296 5.38 -2.23 8.92
CA LEU A 296 4.96 -3.14 7.87
C LEU A 296 5.74 -2.82 6.59
N MET A 297 6.63 -3.73 6.20
CA MET A 297 7.43 -3.66 4.98
C MET A 297 6.62 -4.29 3.85
N LEU A 298 5.71 -3.50 3.29
CA LEU A 298 4.81 -3.95 2.24
C LEU A 298 5.51 -3.93 0.87
N ASP A 299 5.33 -4.99 0.11
CA ASP A 299 5.57 -5.01 -1.32
C ASP A 299 4.37 -5.59 -2.07
N PHE A 300 4.22 -5.21 -3.34
CA PHE A 300 3.08 -5.57 -4.16
C PHE A 300 3.51 -5.94 -5.57
N ASP A 301 3.16 -7.16 -5.98
CA ASP A 301 3.00 -7.48 -7.39
C ASP A 301 1.78 -6.74 -7.94
N THR A 302 1.81 -6.35 -9.22
CA THR A 302 0.66 -5.70 -9.86
C THR A 302 0.07 -6.58 -10.94
N GLU A 303 -1.25 -6.73 -10.93
CA GLU A 303 -1.98 -7.54 -11.92
C GLU A 303 -3.25 -6.82 -12.37
N ASP A 304 -3.64 -7.02 -13.63
CA ASP A 304 -4.94 -6.59 -14.14
C ASP A 304 -5.90 -7.79 -14.18
N ARG A 305 -7.06 -7.66 -13.53
CA ARG A 305 -8.07 -8.73 -13.43
C ARG A 305 -9.36 -8.31 -14.10
N GLU A 306 -9.86 -9.13 -15.02
CA GLU A 306 -11.15 -8.84 -15.66
C GLU A 306 -12.32 -9.10 -14.71
N VAL A 307 -13.32 -8.21 -14.75
CA VAL A 307 -14.59 -8.37 -14.04
C VAL A 307 -15.75 -8.24 -15.01
N THR A 308 -16.70 -9.18 -14.94
CA THR A 308 -17.80 -9.29 -15.90
C THR A 308 -19.18 -9.10 -15.25
N GLU A 309 -19.29 -9.26 -13.93
CA GLU A 309 -20.56 -9.11 -13.23
C GLU A 309 -20.78 -7.68 -12.75
N ALA A 310 -22.01 -7.16 -12.89
CA ALA A 310 -22.34 -5.80 -12.47
C ALA A 310 -22.00 -5.52 -11.00
N ALA A 311 -22.19 -6.50 -10.11
CA ALA A 311 -21.88 -6.40 -8.69
C ALA A 311 -20.36 -6.27 -8.40
N HIS A 312 -19.52 -6.73 -9.33
CA HIS A 312 -18.05 -6.64 -9.28
C HIS A 312 -17.52 -5.38 -9.98
N ILE A 313 -18.36 -4.69 -10.76
CA ILE A 313 -18.03 -3.42 -11.41
C ILE A 313 -18.46 -2.25 -10.52
N VAL A 314 -19.69 -2.30 -10.00
CA VAL A 314 -20.28 -1.26 -9.15
C VAL A 314 -20.57 -1.86 -7.78
N HIS A 315 -19.69 -1.59 -6.82
CA HIS A 315 -19.78 -2.14 -5.48
C HIS A 315 -20.87 -1.43 -4.67
N THR A 316 -21.66 -2.19 -3.93
CA THR A 316 -22.69 -1.62 -3.03
C THR A 316 -22.08 -0.98 -1.77
N GLY A 317 -20.80 -1.23 -1.51
CA GLY A 317 -20.11 -0.80 -0.30
C GLY A 317 -20.58 -1.54 0.96
N VAL A 318 -21.24 -2.69 0.79
CA VAL A 318 -21.62 -3.60 1.87
C VAL A 318 -20.50 -4.62 2.08
N PRO A 319 -20.00 -4.82 3.32
CA PRO A 319 -18.89 -5.73 3.59
C PRO A 319 -19.08 -7.15 3.04
N VAL A 320 -20.27 -7.73 3.20
CA VAL A 320 -20.57 -9.09 2.72
C VAL A 320 -20.39 -9.22 1.20
N ALA A 321 -20.77 -8.19 0.43
CA ALA A 321 -20.61 -8.20 -1.03
C ALA A 321 -19.13 -8.09 -1.41
N GLN A 322 -18.34 -7.31 -0.68
CA GLN A 322 -16.90 -7.22 -0.88
C GLN A 322 -16.21 -8.56 -0.60
N THR A 323 -16.58 -9.22 0.50
CA THR A 323 -15.96 -10.49 0.87
C THR A 323 -16.21 -11.56 -0.18
N ARG A 324 -17.44 -11.65 -0.71
CA ARG A 324 -17.76 -12.54 -1.84
C ARG A 324 -16.93 -12.20 -3.09
N PHE A 325 -16.85 -10.92 -3.44
CA PHE A 325 -16.03 -10.48 -4.56
C PHE A 325 -14.55 -10.89 -4.42
N LEU A 326 -13.98 -10.78 -3.21
CA LEU A 326 -12.61 -11.22 -2.93
C LEU A 326 -12.43 -12.73 -3.11
N VAL A 327 -13.42 -13.53 -2.70
CA VAL A 327 -13.42 -14.98 -2.86
C VAL A 327 -13.59 -15.37 -4.34
N ASP A 328 -14.63 -14.86 -4.99
CA ASP A 328 -15.07 -15.29 -6.32
C ASP A 328 -14.09 -14.85 -7.43
N VAL A 329 -13.48 -13.67 -7.30
CA VAL A 329 -12.65 -13.08 -8.37
C VAL A 329 -11.15 -13.20 -8.10
N PHE A 330 -10.73 -13.15 -6.84
CA PHE A 330 -9.31 -13.12 -6.46
C PHE A 330 -8.86 -14.36 -5.68
N GLY A 331 -9.73 -15.38 -5.57
CA GLY A 331 -9.39 -16.67 -4.99
C GLY A 331 -9.07 -16.60 -3.50
N ARG A 332 -9.56 -15.58 -2.79
CA ARG A 332 -9.44 -15.55 -1.32
C ARG A 332 -10.27 -16.66 -0.71
N ARG A 333 -9.79 -17.22 0.39
CA ARG A 333 -10.45 -18.35 1.04
C ARG A 333 -11.50 -17.85 2.02
N ASP A 334 -12.69 -18.43 1.94
CA ASP A 334 -13.79 -18.14 2.87
C ASP A 334 -13.55 -18.90 4.18
N LYS A 335 -13.43 -18.17 5.28
CA LYS A 335 -13.23 -18.64 6.66
C LYS A 335 -14.32 -19.59 7.15
N GLY A 336 -15.54 -19.46 6.64
CA GLY A 336 -16.64 -20.38 6.94
C GLY A 336 -16.49 -21.74 6.26
N VAL A 337 -15.64 -21.85 5.24
CA VAL A 337 -15.36 -23.07 4.46
C VAL A 337 -13.97 -23.62 4.76
N ASP A 338 -12.94 -22.77 4.72
CA ASP A 338 -11.53 -23.07 4.97
C ASP A 338 -10.92 -22.02 5.93
N PRO A 339 -11.13 -22.16 7.25
CA PRO A 339 -10.66 -21.19 8.25
C PRO A 339 -9.14 -21.08 8.33
N ASP A 340 -8.42 -22.19 8.22
CA ASP A 340 -6.97 -22.22 8.26
C ASP A 340 -6.40 -21.55 7.01
N GLY A 341 -6.99 -21.82 5.84
CA GLY A 341 -6.60 -21.17 4.62
C GLY A 341 -6.90 -19.68 4.59
N ALA A 342 -8.07 -19.25 5.07
CA ALA A 342 -8.39 -17.83 5.21
C ALA A 342 -7.41 -17.11 6.16
N THR A 343 -6.92 -17.81 7.19
CA THR A 343 -5.88 -17.29 8.09
C THR A 343 -4.51 -17.23 7.41
N ALA A 344 -4.13 -18.25 6.64
CA ALA A 344 -2.89 -18.26 5.85
C ALA A 344 -2.88 -17.16 4.78
N ASP A 345 -4.04 -16.81 4.24
CA ASP A 345 -4.24 -15.68 3.34
C ASP A 345 -3.83 -14.34 3.96
N LEU A 346 -3.79 -14.22 5.31
CA LEU A 346 -3.31 -13.00 5.97
C LEU A 346 -1.86 -12.66 5.65
N CYS A 347 -1.03 -13.68 5.36
CA CYS A 347 0.38 -13.50 5.03
C CYS A 347 0.58 -12.80 3.67
N HIS A 348 -0.45 -12.77 2.81
CA HIS A 348 -0.39 -12.21 1.46
C HIS A 348 -1.53 -11.20 1.26
N PRO A 349 -1.33 -9.92 1.67
CA PRO A 349 -2.35 -8.89 1.55
C PRO A 349 -2.77 -8.68 0.09
N VAL A 350 -4.08 -8.51 -0.12
CA VAL A 350 -4.64 -8.20 -1.44
C VAL A 350 -5.27 -6.82 -1.42
N ALA A 351 -4.86 -5.97 -2.36
CA ALA A 351 -5.40 -4.64 -2.57
C ALA A 351 -5.97 -4.50 -3.98
N VAL A 352 -7.27 -4.22 -4.10
CA VAL A 352 -7.95 -4.22 -5.40
C VAL A 352 -8.44 -2.82 -5.75
N GLY A 353 -7.93 -2.26 -6.84
CA GLY A 353 -8.46 -1.08 -7.48
C GLY A 353 -9.74 -1.40 -8.24
N VAL A 354 -10.89 -0.89 -7.78
CA VAL A 354 -12.23 -1.11 -8.36
C VAL A 354 -12.78 0.17 -9.00
N PHE A 355 -13.83 0.05 -9.83
CA PHE A 355 -14.37 1.20 -10.54
C PHE A 355 -15.13 2.17 -9.63
N ARG A 356 -16.13 1.68 -8.87
CA ARG A 356 -17.03 2.56 -8.14
C ARG A 356 -17.71 1.89 -6.94
N TYR A 357 -18.11 2.71 -5.97
CA TYR A 357 -19.06 2.38 -4.91
C TYR A 357 -20.37 3.15 -5.07
N THR A 358 -21.51 2.56 -4.72
CA THR A 358 -22.81 3.23 -4.74
C THR A 358 -23.01 4.22 -3.58
N ASN A 359 -22.29 4.02 -2.46
CA ASN A 359 -22.52 4.71 -1.18
C ASN A 359 -21.44 5.76 -0.83
N THR A 360 -20.92 6.45 -1.85
CA THR A 360 -19.86 7.48 -1.77
C THR A 360 -18.55 7.03 -1.11
N LEU A 361 -18.38 5.74 -0.84
CA LEU A 361 -17.15 5.19 -0.30
C LEU A 361 -15.97 5.40 -1.26
N ARG A 362 -14.78 5.32 -0.69
CA ARG A 362 -13.49 5.50 -1.39
C ARG A 362 -12.61 4.27 -1.24
N GLY A 363 -12.74 3.58 -0.12
CA GLY A 363 -12.26 2.23 0.05
C GLY A 363 -13.19 1.44 0.96
N LEU A 364 -12.86 0.17 1.08
CA LEU A 364 -13.46 -0.74 2.03
C LEU A 364 -12.42 -1.80 2.38
N ALA A 365 -12.42 -2.25 3.63
CA ALA A 365 -11.57 -3.33 4.09
C ALA A 365 -12.41 -4.49 4.63
N SER A 366 -11.94 -5.70 4.37
CA SER A 366 -12.40 -6.91 5.03
C SER A 366 -11.27 -7.42 5.92
N ASN A 367 -11.35 -7.12 7.22
CA ASN A 367 -10.48 -7.70 8.25
C ASN A 367 -10.99 -9.08 8.64
N LEU A 368 -10.13 -10.09 8.70
CA LEU A 368 -10.55 -11.48 8.97
C LEU A 368 -11.00 -11.72 10.42
N HIS A 369 -10.37 -11.01 11.35
CA HIS A 369 -10.63 -11.11 12.78
C HIS A 369 -11.15 -9.79 13.31
N GLU A 370 -11.90 -9.87 14.41
CA GLU A 370 -12.44 -8.69 15.06
C GLU A 370 -11.31 -7.74 15.47
N SER A 371 -11.49 -6.44 15.23
CA SER A 371 -10.54 -5.42 15.68
C SER A 371 -10.86 -4.95 17.10
N ARG A 372 -9.90 -4.30 17.76
CA ARG A 372 -10.09 -3.78 19.13
C ARG A 372 -11.18 -2.72 19.27
N CYS A 373 -11.62 -2.09 18.18
CA CYS A 373 -12.76 -1.16 18.19
C CYS A 373 -14.09 -1.82 17.80
N GLY A 374 -14.15 -3.15 17.76
CA GLY A 374 -15.38 -3.88 17.45
C GLY A 374 -15.73 -3.86 15.95
N LEU A 375 -14.75 -3.77 15.06
CA LEU A 375 -15.00 -4.09 13.65
C LEU A 375 -15.13 -5.60 13.52
N ASP A 376 -16.33 -6.09 13.24
CA ASP A 376 -16.58 -7.53 13.10
C ASP A 376 -15.64 -8.16 12.05
N GLY A 377 -15.07 -9.32 12.40
CA GLY A 377 -14.32 -10.14 11.45
C GLY A 377 -15.19 -10.56 10.26
N LYS A 378 -14.59 -10.59 9.07
CA LYS A 378 -15.22 -10.99 7.80
C LYS A 378 -14.84 -12.41 7.41
N SER A 379 -15.53 -12.97 6.42
CA SER A 379 -15.26 -14.33 5.96
C SER A 379 -14.02 -14.43 5.07
N ALA A 380 -13.49 -13.35 4.52
CA ALA A 380 -12.23 -13.34 3.77
C ALA A 380 -11.51 -12.02 4.02
N SER A 381 -10.21 -11.99 3.71
CA SER A 381 -9.36 -10.83 3.98
C SER A 381 -8.92 -10.13 2.69
N GLY A 382 -8.91 -8.80 2.71
CA GLY A 382 -8.46 -7.97 1.58
C GLY A 382 -9.03 -6.57 1.63
N VAL A 383 -8.55 -5.70 0.74
CA VAL A 383 -9.00 -4.32 0.65
C VAL A 383 -9.39 -3.97 -0.78
N THR A 384 -10.38 -3.10 -0.94
CA THR A 384 -10.78 -2.56 -2.23
C THR A 384 -10.76 -1.04 -2.16
N PHE A 385 -10.34 -0.36 -3.23
CA PHE A 385 -10.27 1.09 -3.27
C PHE A 385 -10.60 1.61 -4.67
N VAL A 386 -11.08 2.85 -4.76
CA VAL A 386 -11.36 3.51 -6.03
C VAL A 386 -10.37 4.64 -6.26
N ASP A 387 -10.13 4.98 -7.52
CA ASP A 387 -9.46 6.22 -7.85
C ASP A 387 -10.38 7.43 -7.66
N ASN A 388 -9.83 8.55 -7.20
CA ASN A 388 -10.53 9.82 -6.95
C ASN A 388 -9.54 11.00 -7.04
N LEU A 389 -10.07 12.19 -7.34
CA LEU A 389 -9.34 13.47 -7.31
C LEU A 389 -9.70 14.33 -6.08
N PRO A 390 -8.76 15.15 -5.56
CA PRO A 390 -7.34 15.24 -5.96
C PRO A 390 -6.50 14.08 -5.39
N ASP A 391 -5.46 13.67 -6.11
CA ASP A 391 -4.63 12.53 -5.69
C ASP A 391 -3.86 12.82 -4.40
N ASP A 392 -3.50 14.08 -4.14
CA ASP A 392 -2.83 14.51 -2.91
C ASP A 392 -3.55 14.09 -1.63
N ILE A 393 -4.88 13.95 -1.70
CA ILE A 393 -5.72 13.49 -0.59
C ILE A 393 -5.98 12.00 -0.71
N TRP A 394 -6.40 11.54 -1.89
CA TRP A 394 -6.90 10.17 -2.05
C TRP A 394 -5.81 9.13 -2.30
N LYS A 395 -4.54 9.53 -2.39
CA LYS A 395 -3.41 8.58 -2.46
C LYS A 395 -3.26 7.74 -1.19
N TYR A 396 -3.78 8.22 -0.05
CA TYR A 396 -3.73 7.52 1.24
C TYR A 396 -4.84 6.48 1.45
N VAL A 397 -5.83 6.39 0.55
CA VAL A 397 -6.96 5.45 0.72
C VAL A 397 -6.50 3.99 0.83
N PRO A 398 -5.60 3.45 -0.02
CA PRO A 398 -5.22 2.05 0.08
C PRO A 398 -4.54 1.72 1.42
N ILE A 399 -3.69 2.61 1.92
CA ILE A 399 -3.03 2.39 3.22
C ILE A 399 -3.97 2.56 4.40
N HIS A 400 -4.99 3.42 4.28
CA HIS A 400 -6.08 3.50 5.25
C HIS A 400 -6.84 2.17 5.34
N GLU A 401 -7.25 1.61 4.19
CA GLU A 401 -7.95 0.32 4.18
C GLU A 401 -7.05 -0.83 4.64
N LEU A 402 -5.76 -0.80 4.30
CA LEU A 402 -4.79 -1.76 4.83
C LEU A 402 -4.64 -1.60 6.35
N GLY A 403 -4.71 -0.38 6.88
CA GLY A 403 -4.80 -0.15 8.31
C GLY A 403 -5.94 -0.95 8.95
N HIS A 404 -7.15 -0.88 8.38
CA HIS A 404 -8.28 -1.70 8.83
C HIS A 404 -8.03 -3.20 8.68
N TYR A 405 -7.40 -3.64 7.57
CA TYR A 405 -6.98 -5.03 7.39
C TYR A 405 -6.07 -5.53 8.52
N PHE A 406 -5.19 -4.65 9.03
CA PHE A 406 -4.31 -4.90 10.17
C PHE A 406 -4.94 -4.51 11.54
N GLY A 407 -6.26 -4.39 11.60
CA GLY A 407 -6.99 -4.22 12.85
C GLY A 407 -7.01 -2.79 13.39
N LEU A 408 -6.59 -1.79 12.60
CA LEU A 408 -6.72 -0.39 12.97
C LEU A 408 -8.16 0.10 12.85
N CYS A 409 -8.41 1.15 13.60
CA CYS A 409 -9.71 1.76 13.79
C CYS A 409 -9.65 3.21 13.34
N HIS A 410 -10.79 3.79 13.00
CA HIS A 410 -10.81 5.21 12.71
C HIS A 410 -10.36 6.02 13.94
N THR A 411 -9.59 7.07 13.68
CA THR A 411 -9.10 7.99 14.71
C THR A 411 -9.51 9.42 14.39
N ASP A 412 -9.52 10.28 15.40
CA ASP A 412 -9.69 11.72 15.23
C ASP A 412 -8.39 12.38 14.74
N GLY A 413 -8.53 13.48 13.99
CA GLY A 413 -7.42 14.28 13.48
C GLY A 413 -7.21 14.08 11.98
N VAL A 414 -7.33 15.15 11.20
CA VAL A 414 -7.18 15.11 9.73
C VAL A 414 -5.74 14.86 9.27
N ASP A 415 -4.79 14.98 10.19
CA ASP A 415 -3.37 14.63 10.08
C ASP A 415 -3.12 13.12 10.23
N ARG A 416 -4.16 12.32 10.42
CA ARG A 416 -4.07 10.88 10.68
C ARG A 416 -4.53 10.08 9.48
N ILE A 417 -3.78 9.05 9.13
CA ILE A 417 -4.16 8.17 8.01
C ILE A 417 -5.50 7.50 8.28
N MET A 418 -5.75 7.04 9.51
CA MET A 418 -7.02 6.40 9.89
C MET A 418 -8.18 7.39 10.12
N TYR A 419 -8.04 8.66 9.73
CA TYR A 419 -9.13 9.61 9.84
C TYR A 419 -10.31 9.26 8.93
N SER A 420 -11.52 9.33 9.45
CA SER A 420 -12.75 9.21 8.65
C SER A 420 -13.76 10.30 8.99
N PRO A 421 -14.19 11.10 7.99
CA PRO A 421 -15.19 12.13 8.20
C PRO A 421 -16.61 11.55 8.45
N LYS A 422 -16.83 10.25 8.22
CA LYS A 422 -18.15 9.61 8.43
C LYS A 422 -18.41 9.27 9.90
N THR A 423 -17.36 8.92 10.65
CA THR A 423 -17.48 8.54 12.07
C THR A 423 -17.23 9.72 13.02
N ASN A 424 -16.48 10.73 12.58
CA ASN A 424 -16.04 11.80 13.47
C ASN A 424 -16.85 13.09 13.25
N SER A 425 -17.36 13.64 14.35
CA SER A 425 -18.50 14.56 14.38
C SER A 425 -18.18 16.04 14.06
N TRP A 426 -16.98 16.41 13.63
CA TRP A 426 -16.58 17.82 13.49
C TRP A 426 -17.02 18.49 12.15
N TRP A 427 -18.25 18.24 11.72
CA TRP A 427 -19.07 19.12 10.87
C TRP A 427 -18.57 19.57 9.48
N ARG A 428 -19.14 18.89 8.46
CA ARG A 428 -19.87 19.40 7.27
C ARG A 428 -19.49 20.79 6.71
N GLY A 429 -18.92 20.77 5.50
CA GLY A 429 -18.92 21.89 4.55
C GLY A 429 -17.55 22.53 4.32
N TRP A 430 -16.79 22.79 5.39
CA TRP A 430 -15.47 23.44 5.35
C TRP A 430 -14.29 22.48 5.58
N ALA A 431 -14.56 21.18 5.59
CA ALA A 431 -13.57 20.15 5.87
C ALA A 431 -12.48 20.10 4.79
N ILE A 432 -12.79 20.25 3.50
CA ILE A 432 -11.77 20.15 2.45
C ILE A 432 -10.76 21.32 2.55
N PRO A 433 -11.16 22.60 2.61
CA PRO A 433 -10.20 23.70 2.79
C PRO A 433 -9.39 23.62 4.08
N ARG A 434 -9.99 23.17 5.19
CA ARG A 434 -9.30 23.07 6.49
C ARG A 434 -8.46 21.80 6.63
N THR A 435 -8.85 20.70 6.00
CA THR A 435 -8.03 19.49 5.85
C THR A 435 -6.86 19.79 4.94
N LEU A 436 -7.09 20.48 3.83
CA LEU A 436 -6.02 21.03 3.00
C LEU A 436 -5.13 21.96 3.82
N LEU A 437 -5.68 22.88 4.62
CA LEU A 437 -4.92 23.78 5.49
C LEU A 437 -4.14 23.04 6.60
N ASN A 438 -4.68 21.97 7.17
CA ASN A 438 -4.00 21.19 8.20
C ASN A 438 -2.96 20.23 7.61
N LEU A 439 -3.23 19.57 6.47
CA LEU A 439 -2.19 18.92 5.67
C LEU A 439 -1.09 19.93 5.29
N TRP A 440 -1.49 21.17 4.99
CA TRP A 440 -0.62 22.29 4.63
C TRP A 440 0.18 22.84 5.83
N LEU A 441 -0.33 22.80 7.06
CA LEU A 441 0.38 23.24 8.28
C LEU A 441 1.18 22.11 8.97
N GLN A 442 0.62 20.90 9.03
CA GLN A 442 1.14 19.77 9.83
C GLN A 442 1.93 18.76 8.99
N GLY A 443 1.74 18.75 7.66
CA GLY A 443 2.42 17.87 6.72
C GLY A 443 1.55 16.73 6.22
N GLU A 444 2.19 15.68 5.69
CA GLU A 444 1.48 14.50 5.20
C GLU A 444 0.85 13.70 6.37
N PRO A 445 -0.30 13.06 6.17
CA PRO A 445 -0.91 12.22 7.19
C PRO A 445 0.03 11.09 7.61
N THR A 446 0.03 10.79 8.90
CA THR A 446 0.91 9.75 9.49
C THR A 446 0.12 8.81 10.41
N PHE A 447 0.70 7.64 10.66
CA PHE A 447 0.33 6.78 11.78
C PHE A 447 1.10 7.19 13.03
N THR A 448 0.43 7.08 14.17
CA THR A 448 1.09 7.25 15.47
C THR A 448 1.66 5.96 15.99
N TYR A 449 2.56 6.11 16.95
CA TYR A 449 3.04 5.01 17.78
C TYR A 449 1.90 4.15 18.37
N GLY A 450 0.78 4.77 18.78
CA GLY A 450 -0.36 4.03 19.33
C GLY A 450 -1.04 3.13 18.30
N GLU A 451 -1.19 3.59 17.06
CA GLU A 451 -1.69 2.77 15.94
C GLU A 451 -0.69 1.67 15.60
N ALA A 452 0.60 1.97 15.51
CA ALA A 452 1.62 0.95 15.27
C ALA A 452 1.58 -0.18 16.32
N LYS A 453 1.41 0.15 17.60
CA LYS A 453 1.20 -0.87 18.65
C LYS A 453 -0.05 -1.72 18.40
N ALA A 454 -1.18 -1.08 18.07
CA ALA A 454 -2.44 -1.78 17.82
C ALA A 454 -2.35 -2.73 16.62
N THR A 455 -1.65 -2.32 15.55
CA THR A 455 -1.31 -3.17 14.41
C THR A 455 -0.55 -4.41 14.86
N TRP A 456 0.53 -4.24 15.65
CA TRP A 456 1.33 -5.38 16.12
C TRP A 456 0.60 -6.26 17.12
N ASP A 457 -0.28 -5.70 17.94
CA ASP A 457 -1.17 -6.49 18.79
C ASP A 457 -2.08 -7.40 17.95
N TYR A 458 -2.67 -6.86 16.87
CA TYR A 458 -3.52 -7.62 15.96
C TYR A 458 -2.71 -8.69 15.19
N VAL A 459 -1.57 -8.30 14.63
CA VAL A 459 -0.65 -9.21 13.91
C VAL A 459 -0.22 -10.36 14.82
N VAL A 460 0.33 -10.08 16.00
CA VAL A 460 0.79 -11.13 16.91
C VAL A 460 -0.37 -11.98 17.40
N ALA A 461 -1.57 -11.42 17.61
CA ALA A 461 -2.73 -12.20 18.02
C ALA A 461 -3.22 -13.19 16.95
N HIS A 462 -3.31 -12.75 15.69
CA HIS A 462 -4.10 -13.43 14.67
C HIS A 462 -3.30 -14.03 13.51
N PHE A 463 -2.09 -13.54 13.23
CA PHE A 463 -1.31 -14.05 12.11
C PHE A 463 -0.68 -15.39 12.50
N ALA A 464 -0.64 -16.30 11.52
CA ALA A 464 0.08 -17.56 11.68
C ALA A 464 1.58 -17.26 11.86
N PRO A 465 2.32 -18.04 12.68
CA PRO A 465 3.77 -17.82 12.89
C PRO A 465 4.57 -17.81 11.59
N GLN A 466 4.12 -18.55 10.58
CA GLN A 466 4.72 -18.62 9.26
C GLN A 466 4.65 -17.29 8.52
N CYS A 467 3.58 -16.49 8.71
CA CYS A 467 3.52 -15.14 8.17
C CYS A 467 4.60 -14.23 8.76
N LEU A 468 5.04 -14.53 9.99
CA LEU A 468 6.08 -13.80 10.70
C LEU A 468 7.50 -14.34 10.39
N GLY A 469 7.62 -15.31 9.47
CA GLY A 469 8.87 -15.90 9.03
C GLY A 469 9.31 -17.18 9.77
N ALA A 470 8.47 -17.73 10.65
CA ALA A 470 8.75 -19.04 11.24
C ALA A 470 8.66 -20.14 10.18
N ARG A 471 9.66 -21.03 10.14
CA ARG A 471 9.62 -22.20 9.26
C ARG A 471 8.60 -23.21 9.81
N PRO A 472 7.83 -23.87 8.95
CA PRO A 472 6.95 -24.94 9.40
C PRO A 472 7.80 -26.04 10.07
N VAL A 473 7.36 -26.50 11.24
CA VAL A 473 7.96 -27.66 11.90
C VAL A 473 7.59 -28.87 11.06
N VAL A 474 8.49 -29.29 10.17
CA VAL A 474 8.37 -30.56 9.47
C VAL A 474 8.67 -31.64 10.51
N ILE A 475 7.62 -32.19 11.12
CA ILE A 475 7.75 -33.44 11.87
C ILE A 475 8.00 -34.50 10.80
N GLU A 476 9.28 -34.83 10.56
CA GLU A 476 9.62 -36.00 9.75
C GLU A 476 8.85 -37.18 10.33
N ALA A 477 7.84 -37.65 9.59
CA ALA A 477 7.12 -38.84 9.95
C ALA A 477 8.15 -39.95 10.02
N ARG A 478 8.49 -40.36 11.24
CA ARG A 478 9.44 -41.44 11.51
C ARG A 478 8.98 -42.60 10.64
N PRO A 479 9.81 -43.09 9.70
CA PRO A 479 9.39 -44.15 8.79
C PRO A 479 8.84 -45.29 9.65
N ALA A 480 7.59 -45.68 9.35
CA ALA A 480 6.92 -46.75 10.06
C ALA A 480 7.91 -47.92 10.12
N ALA A 481 8.25 -48.35 11.34
CA ALA A 481 9.21 -49.42 11.56
C ALA A 481 8.80 -50.58 10.65
N ALA A 482 9.70 -50.93 9.70
CA ALA A 482 9.48 -52.03 8.79
C ALA A 482 9.07 -53.24 9.62
N GLY A 483 7.81 -53.65 9.49
CA GLY A 483 7.30 -54.82 10.19
C GLY A 483 8.23 -55.97 9.91
N THR A 484 8.75 -56.59 10.96
CA THR A 484 9.47 -57.85 10.90
C THR A 484 8.58 -58.86 10.20
N GLY A 485 8.81 -59.03 8.90
CA GLY A 485 8.18 -60.07 8.10
C GLY A 485 8.52 -61.40 8.73
N ALA A 486 7.50 -62.07 9.24
CA ALA A 486 7.56 -63.43 9.70
C ALA A 486 8.05 -64.31 8.55
N ALA A 487 9.26 -64.84 8.71
CA ALA A 487 9.68 -66.07 8.07
C ALA A 487 9.18 -67.21 8.94
N ASP A 488 8.27 -68.04 8.40
CA ASP A 488 7.90 -69.41 8.81
C ASP A 488 6.49 -69.73 8.29
N THR A 489 6.10 -70.88 7.73
CA THR A 489 6.73 -72.05 7.09
C THR A 489 5.56 -72.89 6.50
N VAL A 490 5.84 -73.76 5.53
CA VAL A 490 5.06 -74.97 5.08
C VAL A 490 3.82 -74.76 4.19
N ALA A 491 3.97 -75.10 2.90
CA ALA A 491 3.48 -76.36 2.31
C ALA A 491 4.12 -76.58 0.92
#